data_AF-A0A259RUH5-F1
#
_entry.id   AF-A0A259RUH5-F1
#
_cell.length_a   1.000
_cell.length_b   1.000
_cell.length_c   1.000
_cell.angle_alpha   90.00
_cell.angle_beta   90.00
_cell.angle_gamma   90.00
#
_symmetry.space_group_name_H-M   'P 1'
#
loop_
_entity.id
_entity.type
_entity.pdbx_description
1 polymer ?
#
loop_
_entity_poly.entity_id
_entity_poly.type
_entity_poly.pdbx_seq_one_letter_code
_entity_poly.pdbx_strand_id
1 'polypeptide(L)'
;MFGAMMTIPLYMQIVAGLTPTESGFAMLPMVVGLMASSMAAGQITARTGKYRIFPVLGTLFTAVGFFSLTLIRYETPLWQIFVGMFVLGLGLGQLMQPLTLASQNSVDPHEMGVASSAATFFRQIGGTLGTAVMLSVLFSMLPANIVHATEDKANLTAALDAALDPATSSKAENAAIMKQQWSAVVGPLTENVQKQLDKGLAEADAKAKAAAGEAVTQKVTEGVNQAVAAGQLPAEAAPVVIAQKVAEATPAAEAAAHEQVLKAVAEKAHAGVQGDKVVVNWADHDERTYWVDQLVPTLQDQLKKKESDASGSSGTAVNDTSFLTGADAALSKPFMIGFIQGLVTLYWVGFGVILLAFVLTWFFKVPPLRARSALQEQADKAGMTETGSIRTHRA
;
A
#
# COMPACT_ATOMS: atom_id res chain seq x y z
N MET A 1 17.00 15.79 1.92
CA MET A 1 17.16 15.90 0.45
C MET A 1 16.95 14.55 -0.23
N PHE A 2 17.86 13.58 -0.10
CA PHE A 2 17.77 12.29 -0.83
C PHE A 2 16.55 11.42 -0.50
N GLY A 3 16.11 11.36 0.77
CA GLY A 3 14.89 10.63 1.15
C GLY A 3 13.63 11.12 0.44
N ALA A 4 13.42 12.44 0.34
CA ALA A 4 12.28 13.02 -0.36
C ALA A 4 12.40 12.89 -1.89
N MET A 5 13.60 13.03 -2.44
CA MET A 5 13.84 12.88 -3.89
C MET A 5 13.54 11.47 -4.40
N MET A 6 13.64 10.43 -3.55
CA MET A 6 13.34 9.06 -3.95
C MET A 6 11.90 8.66 -3.68
N THR A 7 11.28 9.16 -2.60
CA THR A 7 9.92 8.75 -2.23
C THR A 7 8.82 9.46 -3.01
N ILE A 8 9.03 10.72 -3.41
CA ILE A 8 8.01 11.49 -4.15
C ILE A 8 7.76 10.91 -5.55
N PRO A 9 8.78 10.56 -6.36
CA PRO A 9 8.54 9.86 -7.62
C PRO A 9 7.85 8.51 -7.43
N LEU A 10 8.22 7.78 -6.37
CA LEU A 10 7.60 6.50 -6.05
C LEU A 10 6.10 6.65 -5.73
N TYR A 11 5.73 7.70 -4.99
CA TYR A 11 4.32 8.06 -4.77
C TYR A 11 3.62 8.36 -6.10
N MET A 12 4.22 9.18 -6.96
CA MET A 12 3.62 9.57 -8.24
C MET A 12 3.38 8.38 -9.17
N GLN A 13 4.28 7.40 -9.17
CA GLN A 13 4.15 6.22 -10.01
C GLN A 13 3.15 5.20 -9.43
N ILE A 14 3.26 4.89 -8.12
CA ILE A 14 2.46 3.82 -7.51
C ILE A 14 1.04 4.28 -7.18
N VAL A 15 0.87 5.49 -6.64
CA VAL A 15 -0.42 5.96 -6.12
C VAL A 15 -1.17 6.78 -7.15
N ALA A 16 -0.49 7.74 -7.80
CA ALA A 16 -1.12 8.57 -8.81
C ALA A 16 -1.22 7.86 -10.19
N GLY A 17 -0.63 6.67 -10.33
CA GLY A 17 -0.67 5.87 -11.55
C GLY A 17 0.04 6.54 -12.74
N LEU A 18 0.89 7.53 -12.48
CA LEU A 18 1.60 8.25 -13.53
C LEU A 18 2.71 7.38 -14.11
N THR A 19 2.92 7.46 -15.42
CA THR A 19 4.06 6.80 -16.06
C THR A 19 5.38 7.33 -15.50
N PRO A 20 6.50 6.58 -15.61
CA PRO A 20 7.81 7.06 -15.18
C PRO A 20 8.16 8.44 -15.78
N THR A 21 7.77 8.68 -17.04
CA THR A 21 7.96 9.96 -17.73
C THR A 21 7.11 11.08 -17.14
N GLU A 22 5.81 10.85 -16.92
CA GLU A 22 4.91 11.84 -16.31
C GLU A 22 5.30 12.15 -14.85
N SER A 23 5.75 11.14 -14.11
CA SER A 23 6.28 11.33 -12.75
C SER A 23 7.52 12.23 -12.73
N GLY A 24 8.35 12.17 -13.79
CA GLY A 24 9.47 13.07 -13.99
C GLY A 24 9.02 14.52 -14.20
N PHE A 25 8.00 14.72 -15.04
CA PHE A 25 7.39 16.05 -15.23
C PHE A 25 6.70 16.58 -13.97
N ALA A 26 6.08 15.69 -13.17
CA ALA A 26 5.48 16.03 -11.88
C ALA A 26 6.49 16.59 -10.87
N MET A 27 7.80 16.38 -11.07
CA MET A 27 8.87 16.95 -10.22
C MET A 27 9.23 18.39 -10.56
N LEU A 28 8.72 18.95 -11.66
CA LEU A 28 9.02 20.33 -12.09
C LEU A 28 8.73 21.39 -11.01
N PRO A 29 7.60 21.37 -10.27
CA PRO A 29 7.36 22.36 -9.22
C PRO A 29 8.45 22.38 -8.15
N MET A 30 8.99 21.22 -7.79
CA MET A 30 10.10 21.14 -6.83
C MET A 30 11.37 21.80 -7.38
N VAL A 31 11.70 21.52 -8.64
CA VAL A 31 12.87 22.11 -9.31
C VAL A 31 12.71 23.62 -9.45
N VAL A 32 11.51 24.09 -9.83
CA VAL A 32 11.19 25.52 -9.93
C VAL A 32 11.34 26.22 -8.58
N GLY A 33 10.82 25.62 -7.50
CA GLY A 33 11.00 26.14 -6.15
C GLY A 33 12.48 26.21 -5.75
N LEU A 34 13.23 25.14 -6.03
CA LEU A 34 14.67 25.08 -5.75
C LEU A 34 15.47 26.12 -6.52
N MET A 35 15.17 26.33 -7.81
CA MET A 35 15.82 27.34 -8.64
C MET A 35 15.49 28.75 -8.16
N ALA A 36 14.20 29.05 -7.94
CA ALA A 36 13.75 30.36 -7.51
C ALA A 36 14.40 30.77 -6.18
N SER A 37 14.44 29.86 -5.20
CA SER A 37 15.01 30.17 -3.90
C SER A 37 16.53 30.21 -3.89
N SER A 38 17.20 29.39 -4.70
CA SER A 38 18.66 29.43 -4.90
C SER A 38 19.09 30.75 -5.54
N MET A 39 18.40 31.19 -6.60
CA MET A 39 18.66 32.49 -7.25
C MET A 39 18.42 33.66 -6.29
N ALA A 40 17.31 33.62 -5.55
CA ALA A 40 17.00 34.64 -4.56
C ALA A 40 18.07 34.70 -3.45
N ALA A 41 18.47 33.55 -2.90
CA ALA A 41 19.50 33.47 -1.87
C ALA A 41 20.85 34.00 -2.36
N GLY A 42 21.27 33.63 -3.58
CA GLY A 42 22.50 34.12 -4.18
C GLY A 42 22.50 35.64 -4.39
N GLN A 43 21.45 36.18 -5.01
CA GLN A 43 21.35 37.62 -5.27
C GLN A 43 21.24 38.45 -3.99
N ILE A 44 20.44 38.01 -3.02
CA ILE A 44 20.28 38.74 -1.76
C ILE A 44 21.58 38.67 -0.94
N THR A 45 22.29 37.53 -0.94
CA THR A 45 23.60 37.42 -0.27
C THR A 45 24.60 38.39 -0.90
N ALA A 46 24.66 38.48 -2.23
CA ALA A 46 25.56 39.38 -2.94
C ALA A 46 25.27 40.87 -2.65
N ARG A 47 24.00 41.24 -2.43
CA ARG A 47 23.60 42.63 -2.14
C ARG A 47 23.71 43.00 -0.66
N THR A 48 23.35 42.10 0.25
CA THR A 48 23.22 42.42 1.68
C THR A 48 24.44 42.07 2.52
N GLY A 49 25.31 41.19 2.02
CA GLY A 49 26.45 40.71 2.79
C GLY A 49 26.05 40.00 4.09
N LYS A 50 24.81 39.51 4.21
CA LYS A 50 24.29 38.81 5.40
C LYS A 50 23.70 37.48 4.98
N TYR A 51 24.34 36.38 5.37
CA TYR A 51 23.96 35.03 4.91
C TYR A 51 23.37 34.13 6.02
N ARG A 52 23.35 34.58 7.28
CA ARG A 52 22.80 33.81 8.42
C ARG A 52 21.30 33.52 8.30
N ILE A 53 20.55 34.37 7.60
CA ILE A 53 19.10 34.26 7.50
C ILE A 53 18.68 33.09 6.59
N PHE A 54 19.49 32.74 5.59
CA PHE A 54 19.13 31.71 4.60
C PHE A 54 19.12 30.29 5.17
N PRO A 55 20.09 29.86 6.00
CA PRO A 55 19.99 28.55 6.66
C PRO A 55 18.73 28.41 7.53
N VAL A 56 18.33 29.47 8.24
CA VAL A 56 17.15 29.45 9.12
C VAL A 56 15.85 29.38 8.29
N LEU A 57 15.72 30.22 7.27
CA LEU A 57 14.55 30.18 6.38
C LEU A 57 14.50 28.87 5.58
N GLY A 58 15.64 28.39 5.09
CA GLY A 58 15.72 27.15 4.32
C GLY A 58 15.32 25.93 5.14
N THR A 59 15.79 25.82 6.39
CA THR A 59 15.37 24.74 7.30
C THR A 59 13.90 24.87 7.68
N LEU A 60 13.37 26.09 7.86
CA LEU A 60 11.95 26.33 8.10
C LEU A 60 11.07 25.88 6.93
N PHE A 61 11.36 26.33 5.70
CA PHE A 61 10.61 25.94 4.50
C PHE A 61 10.72 24.43 4.24
N THR A 62 11.88 23.83 4.51
CA THR A 62 12.02 22.37 4.40
C THR A 62 11.16 21.66 5.44
N ALA A 63 11.08 22.16 6.68
CA ALA A 63 10.21 21.60 7.73
C ALA A 63 8.74 21.70 7.33
N VAL A 64 8.30 22.87 6.84
CA VAL A 64 6.92 23.08 6.34
C VAL A 64 6.63 22.17 5.14
N GLY A 65 7.58 22.00 4.23
CA GLY A 65 7.45 21.08 3.10
C GLY A 65 7.24 19.62 3.55
N PHE A 66 8.06 19.13 4.48
CA PHE A 66 7.88 17.78 5.03
C PHE A 66 6.58 17.63 5.80
N PHE A 67 6.18 18.64 6.59
CA PHE A 67 4.88 18.65 7.27
C PHE A 67 3.72 18.64 6.27
N SER A 68 3.81 19.36 5.17
CA SER A 68 2.79 19.31 4.11
C SER A 68 2.67 17.90 3.50
N LEU A 69 3.76 17.14 3.41
CA LEU A 69 3.76 15.78 2.89
C LEU A 69 3.19 14.76 3.90
N THR A 70 3.22 15.03 5.21
CA THR A 70 2.58 14.14 6.21
C THR A 70 1.05 14.19 6.15
N LEU A 71 0.48 15.22 5.52
CA LEU A 71 -0.97 15.37 5.32
C LEU A 71 -1.50 14.58 4.11
N ILE A 72 -0.62 13.89 3.36
CA ILE A 72 -1.00 13.11 2.19
C ILE A 72 -1.81 11.87 2.60
N ARG A 73 -2.97 11.74 1.97
CA ARG A 73 -3.88 10.59 1.97
C ARG A 73 -4.06 10.05 0.54
N TYR A 74 -4.62 8.87 0.41
CA TYR A 74 -4.94 8.23 -0.88
C TYR A 74 -5.71 9.15 -1.85
N GLU A 75 -6.65 9.93 -1.33
CA GLU A 75 -7.53 10.79 -2.14
C GLU A 75 -7.01 12.23 -2.30
N THR A 76 -5.73 12.47 -1.96
CA THR A 76 -5.19 13.84 -1.98
C THR A 76 -5.09 14.35 -3.41
N PRO A 77 -5.64 15.54 -3.70
CA PRO A 77 -5.54 16.10 -5.04
C PRO A 77 -4.09 16.49 -5.37
N LEU A 78 -3.68 16.25 -6.62
CA LEU A 78 -2.29 16.44 -7.07
C LEU A 78 -1.74 17.86 -6.83
N TRP A 79 -2.59 18.88 -6.88
CA TRP A 79 -2.18 20.27 -6.66
C TRP A 79 -1.61 20.49 -5.25
N GLN A 80 -2.16 19.81 -4.23
CA GLN A 80 -1.69 19.94 -2.85
C GLN A 80 -0.27 19.37 -2.73
N ILE A 81 0.00 18.29 -3.45
CA ILE A 81 1.33 17.68 -3.50
C ILE A 81 2.30 18.61 -4.24
N PHE A 82 1.88 19.22 -5.35
CA PHE A 82 2.71 20.21 -6.06
C PHE A 82 3.07 21.41 -5.20
N VAL A 83 2.14 21.93 -4.39
CA VAL A 83 2.42 23.01 -3.44
C VAL A 83 3.43 22.54 -2.38
N GLY A 84 3.24 21.36 -1.79
CA GLY A 84 4.19 20.79 -0.83
C GLY A 84 5.60 20.60 -1.42
N MET A 85 5.66 20.10 -2.66
CA MET A 85 6.90 19.93 -3.43
C MET A 85 7.59 21.26 -3.74
N PHE A 86 6.81 22.28 -4.12
CA PHE A 86 7.32 23.62 -4.37
C PHE A 86 7.93 24.23 -3.09
N VAL A 87 7.21 24.15 -1.96
CA VAL A 87 7.69 24.63 -0.66
C VAL A 87 8.95 23.87 -0.19
N LEU A 88 8.96 22.55 -0.37
CA LEU A 88 10.14 21.74 -0.09
C LEU A 88 11.33 22.14 -0.98
N GLY A 89 11.08 22.40 -2.27
CA GLY A 89 12.06 22.92 -3.22
C GLY A 89 12.63 24.26 -2.76
N LEU A 90 11.76 25.20 -2.35
CA LEU A 90 12.17 26.50 -1.81
C LEU A 90 13.13 26.33 -0.64
N GLY A 91 12.82 25.45 0.32
CA GLY A 91 13.68 25.18 1.47
C GLY A 91 15.03 24.59 1.08
N LEU A 92 15.04 23.58 0.20
CA LEU A 92 16.26 22.93 -0.25
C LEU A 92 17.19 23.88 -1.03
N GLY A 93 16.64 24.74 -1.89
CA GLY A 93 17.44 25.71 -2.67
C GLY A 93 18.15 26.75 -1.81
N GLN A 94 17.55 27.17 -0.68
CA GLN A 94 18.17 28.10 0.26
C GLN A 94 19.29 27.48 1.10
N LEU A 95 19.40 26.14 1.16
CA LEU A 95 20.40 25.46 1.96
C LEU A 95 21.68 25.16 1.16
N MET A 96 21.56 24.88 -0.14
CA MET A 96 22.69 24.39 -0.95
C MET A 96 23.83 25.40 -1.10
N GLN A 97 23.54 26.63 -1.52
CA GLN A 97 24.59 27.64 -1.76
C GLN A 97 25.14 28.28 -0.47
N PRO A 98 24.30 28.74 0.48
CA PRO A 98 24.79 29.48 1.65
C PRO A 98 25.65 28.64 2.60
N LEU A 99 25.37 27.35 2.77
CA LEU A 99 26.19 26.46 3.60
C LEU A 99 27.58 26.20 2.99
N THR A 100 27.65 26.09 1.66
CA THR A 100 28.93 25.94 0.95
C THR A 100 29.76 27.21 1.09
N LEU A 101 29.13 28.38 0.93
CA LEU A 101 29.76 29.68 1.13
C LEU A 101 30.20 29.87 2.59
N ALA A 102 29.43 29.41 3.57
CA ALA A 102 29.78 29.44 4.99
C ALA A 102 31.07 28.64 5.27
N SER A 103 31.16 27.42 4.73
CA SER A 103 32.34 26.56 4.88
C SER A 103 33.58 27.24 4.29
N GLN A 104 33.48 27.78 3.07
CA GLN A 104 34.59 28.45 2.40
C GLN A 104 35.05 29.73 3.12
N ASN A 105 34.13 30.50 3.73
CA ASN A 105 34.48 31.72 4.48
C ASN A 105 35.07 31.44 5.87
N SER A 106 35.00 30.20 6.35
CA SER A 106 35.50 29.83 7.69
C SER A 106 36.99 29.46 7.72
N VAL A 107 37.63 29.36 6.55
CA VAL A 107 39.03 28.93 6.39
C VAL A 107 39.84 29.92 5.58
N ASP A 108 41.16 29.89 5.65
CA ASP A 108 42.04 30.76 4.87
C ASP A 108 41.93 30.52 3.34
N PRO A 109 42.21 31.51 2.48
CA PRO A 109 42.05 31.37 1.03
C PRO A 109 42.77 30.15 0.42
N HIS A 110 43.93 29.78 0.99
CA HIS A 110 44.70 28.61 0.56
C HIS A 110 44.03 27.27 0.89
N GLU A 111 43.11 27.25 1.85
CA GLU A 111 42.37 26.06 2.32
C GLU A 111 40.94 25.99 1.79
N MET A 112 40.48 26.95 0.97
CA MET A 112 39.12 26.96 0.43
C MET A 112 38.78 25.66 -0.34
N GLY A 113 39.77 25.08 -1.03
CA GLY A 113 39.62 23.78 -1.68
C GLY A 113 39.31 22.65 -0.70
N VAL A 114 40.00 22.63 0.45
CA VAL A 114 39.81 21.65 1.52
C VAL A 114 38.46 21.84 2.21
N ALA A 115 38.04 23.08 2.47
CA ALA A 115 36.72 23.35 3.07
C ALA A 115 35.55 22.98 2.15
N SER A 116 35.71 23.17 0.83
CA SER A 116 34.70 22.79 -0.16
C SER A 116 34.60 21.27 -0.32
N SER A 117 35.73 20.57 -0.36
CA SER A 117 35.76 19.11 -0.46
C SER A 117 35.26 18.46 0.82
N ALA A 118 35.64 18.95 2.00
CA ALA A 118 35.13 18.49 3.29
C ALA A 118 33.61 18.66 3.40
N ALA A 119 33.07 19.82 3.02
CA ALA A 119 31.63 20.05 3.01
C ALA A 119 30.90 19.09 2.05
N THR A 120 31.47 18.82 0.89
CA THR A 120 30.92 17.86 -0.07
C THR A 120 30.97 16.43 0.48
N PHE A 121 32.08 16.05 1.12
CA PHE A 121 32.26 14.74 1.74
C PHE A 121 31.25 14.49 2.86
N PHE A 122 31.09 15.42 3.81
CA PHE A 122 30.08 15.30 4.87
C PHE A 122 28.66 15.29 4.30
N ARG A 123 28.39 16.05 3.23
CA ARG A 123 27.10 16.01 2.54
C ARG A 123 26.83 14.66 1.89
N GLN A 124 27.82 14.05 1.26
CA GLN A 124 27.70 12.72 0.66
C GLN A 124 27.47 11.65 1.73
N ILE A 125 28.24 11.66 2.83
CA ILE A 125 28.04 10.76 3.97
C ILE A 125 26.66 10.95 4.60
N GLY A 126 26.24 12.18 4.85
CA GLY A 126 24.91 12.47 5.37
C GLY A 126 23.81 12.05 4.39
N GLY A 127 24.06 12.18 3.09
CA GLY A 127 23.16 11.73 2.03
C GLY A 127 22.98 10.21 2.01
N THR A 128 24.06 9.44 2.10
CA THR A 128 24.00 7.97 2.11
C THR A 128 23.42 7.44 3.42
N LEU A 129 23.90 7.90 4.57
CA LEU A 129 23.38 7.49 5.89
C LEU A 129 21.91 7.88 6.05
N GLY A 130 21.55 9.13 5.72
CA GLY A 130 20.18 9.60 5.82
C GLY A 130 19.23 8.80 4.92
N THR A 131 19.69 8.43 3.72
CA THR A 131 18.94 7.56 2.81
C THR A 131 18.76 6.16 3.38
N ALA A 132 19.83 5.55 3.89
CA ALA A 132 19.78 4.20 4.45
C ALA A 132 18.83 4.11 5.64
N VAL A 133 18.87 5.09 6.55
CA VAL A 133 17.95 5.15 7.70
C VAL A 133 16.51 5.33 7.23
N MET A 134 16.24 6.26 6.31
CA MET A 134 14.89 6.49 5.78
C MET A 134 14.33 5.25 5.09
N LEU A 135 15.11 4.60 4.23
CA LEU A 135 14.70 3.37 3.54
C LEU A 135 14.51 2.20 4.52
N SER A 136 15.39 2.05 5.51
CA SER A 136 15.22 1.04 6.55
C SER A 136 13.91 1.22 7.30
N VAL A 137 13.58 2.44 7.71
CA VAL A 137 12.31 2.74 8.39
C VAL A 137 11.12 2.41 7.47
N LEU A 138 11.17 2.85 6.21
CA LEU A 138 10.11 2.57 5.24
C LEU A 138 9.89 1.06 5.07
N PHE A 139 10.94 0.31 4.75
CA PHE A 139 10.82 -1.13 4.47
C PHE A 139 10.52 -1.97 5.73
N SER A 140 10.91 -1.50 6.92
CA SER A 140 10.54 -2.17 8.18
C SER A 140 9.07 -1.96 8.56
N MET A 141 8.48 -0.81 8.25
CA MET A 141 7.11 -0.48 8.65
C MET A 141 6.08 -0.81 7.57
N LEU A 142 6.49 -0.84 6.31
CA LEU A 142 5.59 -1.02 5.18
C LEU A 142 4.74 -2.30 5.25
N PRO A 143 5.28 -3.48 5.60
CA PRO A 143 4.47 -4.69 5.64
C PRO A 143 3.35 -4.61 6.68
N ALA A 144 3.64 -4.05 7.87
CA ALA A 144 2.63 -3.85 8.92
C ALA A 144 1.54 -2.87 8.45
N ASN A 145 1.92 -1.76 7.81
CA ASN A 145 0.95 -0.78 7.30
C ASN A 145 0.07 -1.35 6.18
N ILE A 146 0.61 -2.22 5.31
CA ILE A 146 -0.17 -2.92 4.27
C ILE A 146 -1.19 -3.88 4.91
N VAL A 147 -0.78 -4.65 5.92
CA VAL A 147 -1.69 -5.55 6.64
C VAL A 147 -2.79 -4.73 7.31
N HIS A 148 -2.44 -3.71 8.07
CA HIS A 148 -3.42 -2.85 8.76
C HIS A 148 -4.39 -2.16 7.76
N ALA A 149 -3.93 -1.76 6.58
CA ALA A 149 -4.81 -1.21 5.55
C ALA A 149 -5.74 -2.26 4.92
N THR A 150 -5.32 -3.51 4.88
CA THR A 150 -6.09 -4.67 4.42
C THR A 150 -7.07 -5.19 5.49
N GLU A 151 -6.85 -4.87 6.76
CA GLU A 151 -7.79 -5.18 7.84
C GLU A 151 -9.00 -4.25 7.89
N ASP A 152 -8.93 -3.08 7.25
CA ASP A 152 -10.07 -2.17 7.19
C ASP A 152 -11.24 -2.86 6.49
N LYS A 153 -12.38 -2.97 7.19
CA LYS A 153 -13.54 -3.72 6.71
C LYS A 153 -14.00 -3.24 5.34
N ALA A 154 -14.04 -1.92 5.10
CA ALA A 154 -14.53 -1.38 3.84
C ALA A 154 -13.58 -1.70 2.69
N ASN A 155 -12.27 -1.57 2.92
CA ASN A 155 -11.26 -1.89 1.91
C ASN A 155 -11.21 -3.40 1.63
N LEU A 156 -11.27 -4.24 2.66
CA LEU A 156 -11.25 -5.69 2.54
C LEU A 156 -12.48 -6.21 1.79
N THR A 157 -13.66 -5.68 2.11
CA THR A 157 -14.92 -6.05 1.45
C THR A 157 -14.86 -5.75 -0.05
N ALA A 158 -14.51 -4.52 -0.41
CA ALA A 158 -14.43 -4.11 -1.81
C ALA A 158 -13.36 -4.90 -2.60
N ALA A 159 -12.21 -5.14 -1.98
CA ALA A 159 -11.12 -5.85 -2.64
C ALA A 159 -11.40 -7.36 -2.78
N LEU A 160 -12.03 -7.98 -1.77
CA LEU A 160 -12.44 -9.38 -1.83
C LEU A 160 -13.57 -9.59 -2.85
N ASP A 161 -14.53 -8.66 -2.91
CA ASP A 161 -15.59 -8.68 -3.92
C ASP A 161 -15.01 -8.68 -5.35
N ALA A 162 -14.10 -7.74 -5.62
CA ALA A 162 -13.41 -7.66 -6.91
C ALA A 162 -12.51 -8.88 -7.20
N ALA A 163 -11.91 -9.49 -6.17
CA ALA A 163 -11.06 -10.66 -6.33
C ALA A 163 -11.85 -11.95 -6.62
N LEU A 164 -13.08 -12.03 -6.11
CA LEU A 164 -13.99 -13.15 -6.34
C LEU A 164 -14.79 -13.00 -7.63
N ASP A 165 -15.03 -11.78 -8.10
CA ASP A 165 -15.67 -11.52 -9.38
C ASP A 165 -14.84 -12.06 -10.56
N PRO A 166 -15.34 -13.04 -11.35
CA PRO A 166 -14.66 -13.54 -12.54
C PRO A 166 -14.44 -12.46 -13.60
N ALA A 167 -15.33 -11.47 -13.72
CA ALA A 167 -15.18 -10.40 -14.72
C ALA A 167 -13.98 -9.49 -14.41
N THR A 168 -13.61 -9.38 -13.14
CA THR A 168 -12.46 -8.58 -12.68
C THR A 168 -11.20 -9.44 -12.56
N SER A 169 -11.29 -10.61 -11.93
CA SER A 169 -10.13 -11.49 -11.67
C SER A 169 -9.53 -12.13 -12.92
N SER A 170 -10.31 -12.35 -13.99
CA SER A 170 -9.84 -13.00 -15.24
C SER A 170 -9.15 -12.04 -16.22
N LYS A 171 -9.21 -10.73 -15.98
CA LYS A 171 -8.53 -9.72 -16.82
C LYS A 171 -7.02 -9.92 -16.80
N ALA A 172 -6.37 -9.79 -17.96
CA ALA A 172 -4.92 -9.97 -18.08
C ALA A 172 -4.14 -8.98 -17.21
N GLU A 173 -4.65 -7.75 -17.08
CA GLU A 173 -4.08 -6.70 -16.25
C GLU A 173 -4.10 -7.06 -14.75
N ASN A 174 -5.06 -7.88 -14.32
CA ASN A 174 -5.23 -8.28 -12.92
C ASN A 174 -4.52 -9.59 -12.56
N ALA A 175 -3.99 -10.32 -13.54
CA ALA A 175 -3.35 -11.61 -13.30
C ALA A 175 -2.16 -11.50 -12.33
N ALA A 176 -1.38 -10.41 -12.41
CA ALA A 176 -0.22 -10.18 -11.56
C ALA A 176 -0.63 -9.93 -10.09
N ILE A 177 -1.57 -9.01 -9.85
CA ILE A 177 -2.06 -8.71 -8.50
C ILE A 177 -2.80 -9.89 -7.88
N MET A 178 -3.59 -10.63 -8.69
CA MET A 178 -4.26 -11.84 -8.23
C MET A 178 -3.25 -12.90 -7.78
N LYS A 179 -2.20 -13.14 -8.55
CA LYS A 179 -1.16 -14.12 -8.20
C LYS A 179 -0.33 -13.71 -6.97
N GLN A 180 -0.03 -12.42 -6.84
CA GLN A 180 0.93 -11.95 -5.84
C GLN A 180 0.27 -11.61 -4.49
N GLN A 181 -1.02 -11.27 -4.49
CA GLN A 181 -1.73 -10.82 -3.28
C GLN A 181 -2.95 -11.68 -2.93
N TRP A 182 -3.77 -12.06 -3.92
CA TRP A 182 -5.10 -12.61 -3.65
C TRP A 182 -5.21 -14.13 -3.74
N SER A 183 -4.36 -14.82 -4.52
CA SER A 183 -4.48 -16.27 -4.75
C SER A 183 -4.32 -17.10 -3.48
N ALA A 184 -3.48 -16.64 -2.55
CA ALA A 184 -3.27 -17.28 -1.24
C ALA A 184 -4.49 -17.14 -0.31
N VAL A 185 -5.39 -16.20 -0.58
CA VAL A 185 -6.61 -15.96 0.20
C VAL A 185 -7.82 -16.57 -0.51
N VAL A 186 -8.03 -16.19 -1.77
CA VAL A 186 -9.22 -16.56 -2.57
C VAL A 186 -9.31 -18.08 -2.77
N GLY A 187 -8.22 -18.76 -3.11
CA GLY A 187 -8.25 -20.21 -3.37
C GLY A 187 -8.71 -21.05 -2.17
N PRO A 188 -8.05 -20.95 -1.01
CA PRO A 188 -8.49 -21.67 0.19
C PRO A 188 -9.88 -21.25 0.66
N LEU A 189 -10.25 -19.98 0.46
CA LEU A 189 -11.54 -19.45 0.86
C LEU A 189 -12.69 -20.04 0.04
N THR A 190 -12.59 -20.07 -1.28
CA THR A 190 -13.62 -20.69 -2.13
C THR A 190 -13.70 -22.20 -1.90
N GLU A 191 -12.57 -22.87 -1.66
CA GLU A 191 -12.56 -24.30 -1.32
C GLU A 191 -13.27 -24.58 0.03
N ASN A 192 -13.05 -23.73 1.04
CA ASN A 192 -13.70 -23.87 2.33
C ASN A 192 -15.20 -23.62 2.26
N VAL A 193 -15.64 -22.61 1.50
CA VAL A 193 -17.06 -22.36 1.22
C VAL A 193 -17.69 -23.57 0.54
N GLN A 194 -17.02 -24.13 -0.49
CA GLN A 194 -17.53 -25.32 -1.18
C GLN A 194 -17.63 -26.53 -0.22
N LYS A 195 -16.63 -26.76 0.64
CA LYS A 195 -16.69 -27.84 1.64
C LYS A 195 -17.85 -27.67 2.63
N GLN A 196 -18.16 -26.43 3.02
CA GLN A 196 -19.31 -26.16 3.89
C GLN A 196 -20.64 -26.45 3.19
N LEU A 197 -20.76 -26.07 1.92
CA LEU A 197 -21.95 -26.37 1.10
C LEU A 197 -22.11 -27.87 0.89
N ASP A 198 -21.05 -28.58 0.49
CA ASP A 198 -21.07 -30.02 0.25
C ASP A 198 -21.48 -30.79 1.52
N LYS A 199 -20.96 -30.37 2.68
CA LYS A 199 -21.32 -30.96 3.97
C LYS A 199 -22.79 -30.69 4.34
N GLY A 200 -23.25 -29.45 4.18
CA GLY A 200 -24.64 -29.08 4.46
C GLY A 200 -25.63 -29.81 3.54
N LEU A 201 -25.26 -29.99 2.26
CA LEU A 201 -26.03 -30.76 1.30
C LEU A 201 -26.10 -32.24 1.69
N ALA A 202 -24.96 -32.86 2.04
CA ALA A 202 -24.93 -34.27 2.45
C ALA A 202 -25.78 -34.56 3.70
N GLU A 203 -25.74 -33.68 4.70
CA GLU A 203 -26.56 -33.80 5.90
C GLU A 203 -28.06 -33.65 5.61
N ALA A 204 -28.43 -32.67 4.77
CA ALA A 204 -29.82 -32.45 4.38
C ALA A 204 -30.37 -33.59 3.50
N ASP A 205 -29.55 -34.09 2.57
CA ASP A 205 -29.90 -35.17 1.66
C ASP A 205 -30.10 -36.50 2.40
N ALA A 206 -29.20 -36.84 3.34
CA ALA A 206 -29.36 -38.03 4.17
C ALA A 206 -30.66 -38.00 4.97
N LYS A 207 -31.03 -36.84 5.52
CA LYS A 207 -32.28 -36.67 6.27
C LYS A 207 -33.51 -36.76 5.37
N ALA A 208 -33.47 -36.18 4.17
CA ALA A 208 -34.58 -36.20 3.24
C ALA A 208 -34.81 -37.58 2.62
N LYS A 209 -33.75 -38.31 2.27
CA LYS A 209 -33.84 -39.69 1.78
C LYS A 209 -34.42 -40.63 2.84
N ALA A 210 -33.98 -40.51 4.10
CA ALA A 210 -34.55 -41.28 5.21
C ALA A 210 -36.05 -41.01 5.38
N ALA A 211 -36.47 -39.73 5.38
CA ALA A 211 -37.88 -39.36 5.48
C ALA A 211 -38.72 -39.83 4.27
N ALA A 212 -38.15 -39.78 3.06
CA ALA A 212 -38.80 -40.27 1.85
C ALA A 212 -39.01 -41.78 1.88
N GLY A 213 -38.00 -42.55 2.31
CA GLY A 213 -38.09 -44.00 2.48
C GLY A 213 -39.14 -44.41 3.51
N GLU A 214 -39.22 -43.72 4.65
CA GLU A 214 -40.26 -43.93 5.65
C GLU A 214 -41.67 -43.63 5.08
N ALA A 215 -41.83 -42.52 4.35
CA ALA A 215 -43.10 -42.14 3.76
C ALA A 215 -43.57 -43.12 2.66
N VAL A 216 -42.65 -43.62 1.83
CA VAL A 216 -42.94 -44.68 0.84
C VAL A 216 -43.37 -45.95 1.55
N THR A 217 -42.66 -46.37 2.60
CA THR A 217 -42.99 -47.55 3.39
C THR A 217 -44.40 -47.44 3.97
N GLN A 218 -44.74 -46.32 4.61
CA GLN A 218 -46.07 -46.08 5.17
C GLN A 218 -47.17 -46.12 4.10
N LYS A 219 -47.02 -45.38 2.98
CA LYS A 219 -48.01 -45.35 1.91
C LYS A 219 -48.23 -46.71 1.25
N VAL A 220 -47.16 -47.46 0.99
CA VAL A 220 -47.25 -48.80 0.39
C VAL A 220 -47.88 -49.78 1.37
N THR A 221 -47.52 -49.73 2.65
CA THR A 221 -48.14 -50.57 3.69
C THR A 221 -49.64 -50.27 3.83
N GLU A 222 -50.05 -49.01 3.88
CA GLU A 222 -51.46 -48.61 3.94
C GLU A 222 -52.24 -49.08 2.70
N GLY A 223 -51.68 -48.87 1.51
CA GLY A 223 -52.31 -49.29 0.25
C GLY A 223 -52.47 -50.81 0.13
N VAL A 224 -51.46 -51.57 0.57
CA VAL A 224 -51.55 -53.05 0.58
C VAL A 224 -52.55 -53.52 1.65
N ASN A 225 -52.57 -52.92 2.84
CA ASN A 225 -53.54 -53.25 3.89
C ASN A 225 -54.99 -52.96 3.45
N GLN A 226 -55.23 -51.88 2.70
CA GLN A 226 -56.53 -51.60 2.09
C GLN A 226 -56.92 -52.64 1.03
N ALA A 227 -55.96 -53.08 0.20
CA ALA A 227 -56.21 -54.10 -0.82
C ALA A 227 -56.48 -55.49 -0.21
N VAL A 228 -55.85 -55.83 0.91
CA VAL A 228 -56.15 -57.03 1.71
C VAL A 228 -57.56 -56.93 2.32
N ALA A 229 -57.93 -55.77 2.88
CA ALA A 229 -59.27 -55.53 3.43
C ALA A 229 -60.38 -55.59 2.36
N ALA A 230 -60.08 -55.21 1.12
CA ALA A 230 -60.97 -55.32 -0.02
C ALA A 230 -61.06 -56.74 -0.64
N GLY A 231 -60.33 -57.72 -0.09
CA GLY A 231 -60.30 -59.10 -0.58
C GLY A 231 -59.54 -59.31 -1.89
N GLN A 232 -58.78 -58.30 -2.34
CA GLN A 232 -58.04 -58.34 -3.61
C GLN A 232 -56.66 -59.02 -3.47
N LEU A 233 -56.17 -59.20 -2.24
CA LEU A 233 -54.87 -59.80 -1.93
C LEU A 233 -54.99 -60.76 -0.73
N PRO A 234 -54.38 -61.96 -0.78
CA PRO A 234 -54.29 -62.84 0.38
C PRO A 234 -53.44 -62.22 1.48
N ALA A 235 -53.88 -62.31 2.74
CA ALA A 235 -53.16 -61.73 3.88
C ALA A 235 -51.73 -62.27 4.04
N GLU A 236 -51.49 -63.52 3.63
CA GLU A 236 -50.17 -64.17 3.68
C GLU A 236 -49.18 -63.61 2.64
N ALA A 237 -49.66 -63.02 1.55
CA ALA A 237 -48.82 -62.44 0.49
C ALA A 237 -48.48 -60.97 0.75
N ALA A 238 -49.19 -60.30 1.67
CA ALA A 238 -49.04 -58.87 1.95
C ALA A 238 -47.59 -58.45 2.30
N PRO A 239 -46.83 -59.18 3.15
CA PRO A 239 -45.46 -58.79 3.49
C PRO A 239 -44.50 -58.77 2.29
N VAL A 240 -44.64 -59.77 1.40
CA VAL A 240 -43.79 -59.90 0.20
C VAL A 240 -44.12 -58.80 -0.81
N VAL A 241 -45.40 -58.51 -1.01
CA VAL A 241 -45.86 -57.46 -1.93
C VAL A 241 -45.47 -56.06 -1.43
N ILE A 242 -45.53 -55.81 -0.12
CA ILE A 242 -45.05 -54.54 0.47
C ILE A 242 -43.55 -54.40 0.21
N ALA A 243 -42.75 -55.42 0.54
CA ALA A 243 -41.29 -55.36 0.36
C ALA A 243 -40.91 -55.08 -1.10
N GLN A 244 -41.58 -55.72 -2.05
CA GLN A 244 -41.31 -55.55 -3.48
C GLN A 244 -41.71 -54.15 -3.98
N LYS A 245 -42.91 -53.67 -3.62
CA LYS A 245 -43.39 -52.34 -4.03
C LYS A 245 -42.62 -51.19 -3.37
N VAL A 246 -42.19 -51.36 -2.12
CA VAL A 246 -41.30 -50.39 -1.46
C VAL A 246 -39.96 -50.36 -2.18
N ALA A 247 -39.35 -51.51 -2.46
CA ALA A 247 -38.07 -51.56 -3.17
C ALA A 247 -38.11 -50.91 -4.56
N GLU A 248 -39.24 -50.99 -5.28
CA GLU A 248 -39.43 -50.35 -6.58
C GLU A 248 -39.67 -48.82 -6.47
N ALA A 249 -40.40 -48.36 -5.45
CA ALA A 249 -40.80 -46.97 -5.32
C ALA A 249 -39.79 -46.08 -4.58
N THR A 250 -38.98 -46.65 -3.68
CA THR A 250 -38.01 -45.91 -2.85
C THR A 250 -36.99 -45.11 -3.69
N PRO A 251 -36.35 -45.68 -4.74
CA PRO A 251 -35.35 -44.93 -5.53
C PRO A 251 -35.91 -43.67 -6.20
N ALA A 252 -37.15 -43.73 -6.70
CA ALA A 252 -37.80 -42.59 -7.34
C ALA A 252 -38.17 -41.49 -6.32
N ALA A 253 -38.61 -41.89 -5.12
CA ALA A 253 -38.92 -40.96 -4.03
C ALA A 253 -37.66 -40.30 -3.47
N GLU A 254 -36.57 -41.05 -3.32
CA GLU A 254 -35.27 -40.52 -2.90
C GLU A 254 -34.68 -39.54 -3.93
N ALA A 255 -34.82 -39.82 -5.22
CA ALA A 255 -34.39 -38.90 -6.28
C ALA A 255 -35.20 -37.59 -6.28
N ALA A 256 -36.51 -37.66 -6.10
CA ALA A 256 -37.36 -36.47 -5.99
C ALA A 256 -37.06 -35.66 -4.73
N ALA A 257 -36.77 -36.34 -3.61
CA ALA A 257 -36.34 -35.70 -2.37
C ALA A 257 -34.98 -35.00 -2.55
N HIS A 258 -34.04 -35.64 -3.25
CA HIS A 258 -32.74 -35.05 -3.56
C HIS A 258 -32.86 -33.74 -4.35
N GLU A 259 -33.71 -33.69 -5.39
CA GLU A 259 -33.92 -32.47 -6.19
C GLU A 259 -34.53 -31.33 -5.34
N GLN A 260 -35.44 -31.65 -4.43
CA GLN A 260 -36.01 -30.67 -3.51
C GLN A 260 -34.98 -30.15 -2.51
N VAL A 261 -34.12 -31.03 -1.99
CA VAL A 261 -33.02 -30.65 -1.10
C VAL A 261 -32.03 -29.74 -1.82
N LEU A 262 -31.65 -30.06 -3.05
CA LEU A 262 -30.75 -29.22 -3.84
C LEU A 262 -31.28 -27.78 -3.94
N LYS A 263 -32.56 -27.60 -4.28
CA LYS A 263 -33.19 -26.27 -4.37
C LYS A 263 -33.28 -25.58 -3.00
N ALA A 264 -33.71 -26.30 -1.97
CA ALA A 264 -33.86 -25.72 -0.63
C ALA A 264 -32.53 -25.32 0.02
N VAL A 265 -31.47 -26.11 -0.19
CA VAL A 265 -30.13 -25.81 0.31
C VAL A 265 -29.53 -24.65 -0.48
N ALA A 266 -29.69 -24.63 -1.80
CA ALA A 266 -29.25 -23.53 -2.67
C ALA A 266 -29.91 -22.18 -2.28
N GLU A 267 -31.23 -22.15 -2.13
CA GLU A 267 -31.95 -20.94 -1.69
C GLU A 267 -31.50 -20.48 -0.30
N LYS A 268 -31.37 -21.40 0.65
CA LYS A 268 -30.97 -21.06 2.02
C LYS A 268 -29.52 -20.57 2.10
N ALA A 269 -28.64 -21.08 1.23
CA ALA A 269 -27.23 -20.75 1.22
C ALA A 269 -26.87 -19.58 0.28
N HIS A 270 -27.85 -18.98 -0.40
CA HIS A 270 -27.63 -17.98 -1.45
C HIS A 270 -26.59 -18.46 -2.47
N ALA A 271 -26.84 -19.63 -3.04
CA ALA A 271 -25.96 -20.28 -4.01
C ALA A 271 -26.78 -20.89 -5.15
N GLY A 272 -26.14 -21.12 -6.30
CA GLY A 272 -26.73 -21.80 -7.44
C GLY A 272 -26.68 -23.33 -7.35
N VAL A 273 -27.53 -24.00 -8.14
CA VAL A 273 -27.47 -25.45 -8.37
C VAL A 273 -26.74 -25.71 -9.69
N GLN A 274 -25.66 -26.48 -9.66
CA GLN A 274 -24.92 -26.88 -10.86
C GLN A 274 -24.79 -28.41 -10.92
N GLY A 275 -25.71 -29.04 -11.66
CA GLY A 275 -25.84 -30.49 -11.69
C GLY A 275 -26.28 -31.03 -10.34
N ASP A 276 -25.46 -31.90 -9.74
CA ASP A 276 -25.73 -32.57 -8.45
C ASP A 276 -25.11 -31.82 -7.25
N LYS A 277 -24.65 -30.59 -7.46
CA LYS A 277 -23.95 -29.78 -6.45
C LYS A 277 -24.58 -28.42 -6.26
N VAL A 278 -24.43 -27.90 -5.05
CA VAL A 278 -24.70 -26.50 -4.72
C VAL A 278 -23.38 -25.75 -4.77
N VAL A 279 -23.29 -24.74 -5.64
CA VAL A 279 -22.06 -23.97 -5.91
C VAL A 279 -22.41 -22.49 -5.94
N VAL A 280 -21.62 -21.66 -5.26
CA VAL A 280 -21.77 -20.20 -5.31
C VAL A 280 -21.41 -19.70 -6.70
N ASN A 281 -22.32 -18.97 -7.34
CA ASN A 281 -22.05 -18.28 -8.57
C ASN A 281 -21.37 -16.94 -8.27
N TRP A 282 -20.03 -16.94 -8.25
CA TRP A 282 -19.25 -15.73 -7.98
C TRP A 282 -19.41 -14.62 -9.04
N ALA A 283 -19.95 -14.94 -10.22
CA ALA A 283 -20.29 -13.92 -11.23
C ALA A 283 -21.59 -13.19 -10.88
N ASP A 284 -22.47 -13.80 -10.07
CA ASP A 284 -23.66 -13.14 -9.56
C ASP A 284 -23.28 -12.16 -8.43
N HIS A 285 -23.72 -10.91 -8.56
CA HIS A 285 -23.37 -9.86 -7.61
C HIS A 285 -24.00 -10.10 -6.23
N ASP A 286 -25.23 -10.61 -6.18
CA ASP A 286 -25.99 -10.74 -4.93
C ASP A 286 -25.49 -11.96 -4.13
N GLU A 287 -25.24 -13.09 -4.80
CA GLU A 287 -24.61 -14.26 -4.18
C GLU A 287 -23.20 -13.93 -3.68
N ARG A 288 -22.39 -13.25 -4.49
CA ARG A 288 -21.02 -12.87 -4.11
C ARG A 288 -21.01 -11.92 -2.92
N THR A 289 -21.82 -10.85 -2.94
CA THR A 289 -21.86 -9.86 -1.85
C THR A 289 -22.26 -10.50 -0.53
N TYR A 290 -23.25 -11.40 -0.54
CA TYR A 290 -23.67 -12.15 0.65
C TYR A 290 -22.50 -12.95 1.26
N TRP A 291 -21.78 -13.70 0.43
CA TRP A 291 -20.65 -14.51 0.90
C TRP A 291 -19.46 -13.65 1.34
N VAL A 292 -19.17 -12.57 0.63
CA VAL A 292 -18.14 -11.60 1.03
C VAL A 292 -18.44 -11.06 2.43
N ASP A 293 -19.67 -10.63 2.70
CA ASP A 293 -20.07 -10.08 4.01
C ASP A 293 -19.92 -11.09 5.16
N GLN A 294 -20.16 -12.38 4.91
CA GLN A 294 -19.97 -13.45 5.90
C GLN A 294 -18.49 -13.78 6.14
N LEU A 295 -17.67 -13.68 5.10
CA LEU A 295 -16.27 -14.11 5.13
C LEU A 295 -15.32 -13.01 5.63
N VAL A 296 -15.62 -11.75 5.34
CA VAL A 296 -14.80 -10.58 5.71
C VAL A 296 -14.48 -10.54 7.22
N PRO A 297 -15.43 -10.74 8.16
CA PRO A 297 -15.11 -10.75 9.60
C PRO A 297 -14.14 -11.86 9.99
N THR A 298 -14.32 -13.05 9.42
CA THR A 298 -13.45 -14.21 9.68
C THR A 298 -12.03 -13.97 9.16
N LEU A 299 -11.91 -13.39 7.96
CA LEU A 299 -10.63 -13.00 7.38
C LEU A 299 -9.95 -11.90 8.19
N GLN A 300 -10.72 -10.91 8.65
CA GLN A 300 -10.21 -9.82 9.48
C GLN A 300 -9.60 -10.36 10.79
N ASP A 301 -10.25 -11.32 11.44
CA ASP A 301 -9.72 -11.96 12.64
C ASP A 301 -8.47 -12.81 12.37
N GLN A 302 -8.41 -13.48 11.21
CA GLN A 302 -7.23 -14.23 10.80
C GLN A 302 -6.04 -13.31 10.50
N LEU A 303 -6.28 -12.17 9.86
CA LEU A 303 -5.25 -11.16 9.56
C LEU A 303 -4.66 -10.57 10.85
N LYS A 304 -5.52 -10.18 11.81
CA LYS A 304 -5.10 -9.66 13.12
C LYS A 304 -4.25 -10.65 13.91
N LYS A 305 -4.63 -11.94 13.90
CA LYS A 305 -3.85 -12.99 14.55
C LYS A 305 -2.49 -13.21 13.87
N LYS A 306 -2.44 -13.14 12.54
CA LYS A 306 -1.19 -13.23 11.79
C LYS A 306 -0.25 -12.06 12.07
N GLU A 307 -0.79 -10.85 12.26
CA GLU A 307 0.00 -9.67 12.63
C GLU A 307 0.71 -9.87 13.98
N SER A 308 0.03 -10.45 14.98
CA SER A 308 0.65 -10.72 16.29
C SER A 308 1.79 -11.75 16.25
N ASP A 309 1.76 -12.67 15.27
CA ASP A 309 2.80 -13.70 15.09
C ASP A 309 3.92 -13.26 14.13
N ALA A 310 3.67 -12.28 13.25
CA ALA A 310 4.56 -11.85 12.18
C ALA A 310 5.48 -10.68 12.57
N SER A 311 6.14 -10.75 13.74
CA SER A 311 7.29 -9.88 14.03
C SER A 311 8.57 -10.28 13.26
N GLY A 312 8.46 -11.22 12.33
CA GLY A 312 9.56 -11.66 11.47
C GLY A 312 9.03 -12.29 10.19
N SER A 313 9.44 -11.75 9.04
CA SER A 313 9.26 -12.32 7.69
C SER A 313 7.91 -12.15 6.97
N SER A 314 7.58 -10.91 6.60
CA SER A 314 6.79 -10.67 5.38
C SER A 314 7.69 -10.04 4.31
N GLY A 315 8.52 -10.88 3.69
CA GLY A 315 9.36 -10.54 2.53
C GLY A 315 8.57 -10.37 1.23
N THR A 316 7.30 -9.99 1.29
CA THR A 316 6.39 -10.01 0.13
C THR A 316 6.37 -8.65 -0.57
N ALA A 317 6.79 -8.65 -1.84
CA ALA A 317 6.32 -7.73 -2.90
C ALA A 317 6.60 -6.22 -2.76
N VAL A 318 7.53 -5.77 -1.92
CA VAL A 318 7.84 -4.33 -1.84
C VAL A 318 8.80 -3.87 -2.95
N ASN A 319 9.69 -4.75 -3.39
CA ASN A 319 10.75 -4.40 -4.34
C ASN A 319 10.30 -4.37 -5.80
N ASP A 320 9.14 -4.94 -6.11
CA ASP A 320 8.55 -4.96 -7.45
C ASP A 320 7.08 -4.57 -7.35
N THR A 321 6.75 -3.37 -7.83
CA THR A 321 5.40 -2.78 -7.81
C THR A 321 4.75 -2.80 -9.19
N SER A 322 5.39 -3.44 -10.17
CA SER A 322 4.87 -3.53 -11.55
C SER A 322 3.49 -4.19 -11.60
N PHE A 323 3.20 -5.11 -10.68
CA PHE A 323 1.91 -5.80 -10.55
C PHE A 323 0.72 -4.87 -10.24
N LEU A 324 0.96 -3.64 -9.79
CA LEU A 324 -0.08 -2.64 -9.52
C LEU A 324 -0.43 -1.82 -10.77
N THR A 325 0.38 -1.89 -11.82
CA THR A 325 0.23 -1.04 -13.00
C THR A 325 -0.94 -1.55 -13.85
N GLY A 326 -1.98 -0.74 -14.00
CA GLY A 326 -3.18 -1.11 -14.77
C GLY A 326 -4.13 -2.08 -14.06
N ALA A 327 -3.81 -2.49 -12.82
CA ALA A 327 -4.67 -3.33 -12.01
C ALA A 327 -5.95 -2.58 -11.58
N ASP A 328 -7.01 -3.33 -11.32
CA ASP A 328 -8.27 -2.79 -10.83
C ASP A 328 -8.06 -2.02 -9.52
N ALA A 329 -8.74 -0.87 -9.39
CA ALA A 329 -8.61 0.01 -8.24
C ALA A 329 -9.06 -0.69 -6.95
N ALA A 330 -10.08 -1.54 -6.99
CA ALA A 330 -10.55 -2.25 -5.80
C ALA A 330 -9.50 -3.24 -5.27
N LEU A 331 -8.82 -3.96 -6.17
CA LEU A 331 -7.78 -4.94 -5.81
C LEU A 331 -6.51 -4.28 -5.23
N SER A 332 -6.16 -3.10 -5.74
CA SER A 332 -4.90 -2.41 -5.41
C SER A 332 -5.03 -1.38 -4.28
N LYS A 333 -6.23 -0.87 -4.01
CA LYS A 333 -6.49 0.18 -3.01
C LYS A 333 -5.98 -0.16 -1.60
N PRO A 334 -6.20 -1.36 -1.02
CA PRO A 334 -5.68 -1.67 0.32
C PRO A 334 -4.16 -1.57 0.38
N PHE A 335 -3.47 -2.07 -0.64
CA PHE A 335 -2.01 -1.96 -0.76
C PHE A 335 -1.56 -0.50 -0.88
N MET A 336 -2.21 0.28 -1.73
CA MET A 336 -1.87 1.70 -1.93
C MET A 336 -2.07 2.51 -0.65
N ILE A 337 -3.14 2.25 0.12
CA ILE A 337 -3.38 2.92 1.41
C ILE A 337 -2.27 2.59 2.41
N GLY A 338 -1.91 1.31 2.55
CA GLY A 338 -0.81 0.90 3.44
C GLY A 338 0.55 1.45 3.01
N PHE A 339 0.77 1.54 1.69
CA PHE A 339 1.96 2.16 1.13
C PHE A 339 2.08 3.65 1.45
N ILE A 340 0.99 4.40 1.31
CA ILE A 340 0.94 5.82 1.67
C ILE A 340 1.16 6.01 3.17
N GLN A 341 0.57 5.16 4.02
CA GLN A 341 0.82 5.20 5.46
C GLN A 341 2.30 5.00 5.79
N GLY A 342 2.99 4.08 5.10
CA GLY A 342 4.44 3.92 5.19
C GLY A 342 5.22 5.17 4.79
N LEU A 343 4.84 5.81 3.69
CA LEU A 343 5.45 7.07 3.25
C LEU A 343 5.22 8.23 4.23
N VAL A 344 4.01 8.35 4.78
CA VAL A 344 3.68 9.38 5.77
C VAL A 344 4.54 9.21 7.03
N THR A 345 4.75 7.99 7.49
CA THR A 345 5.65 7.74 8.63
C THR A 345 7.09 8.13 8.31
N LEU A 346 7.57 7.83 7.11
CA LEU A 346 8.87 8.31 6.64
C LEU A 346 8.95 9.85 6.65
N TYR A 347 7.88 10.55 6.21
CA TYR A 347 7.83 12.00 6.25
C TYR A 347 7.82 12.56 7.68
N TRP A 348 7.19 11.87 8.64
CA TRP A 348 7.27 12.24 10.06
C TRP A 348 8.69 12.13 10.62
N VAL A 349 9.41 11.05 10.31
CA VAL A 349 10.80 10.91 10.74
C VAL A 349 11.67 11.99 10.07
N GLY A 350 11.47 12.24 8.77
CA GLY A 350 12.16 13.32 8.06
C GLY A 350 11.87 14.70 8.65
N PHE A 351 10.62 14.98 9.00
CA PHE A 351 10.20 16.20 9.67
C PHE A 351 10.90 16.38 11.02
N GLY A 352 10.93 15.33 11.86
CA GLY A 352 11.62 15.36 13.15
C GLY A 352 13.12 15.67 13.02
N VAL A 353 13.79 15.04 12.05
CA VAL A 353 15.22 15.31 11.76
C VAL A 353 15.43 16.76 11.31
N ILE A 354 14.54 17.30 10.48
CA ILE A 354 14.65 18.69 10.01
C ILE A 354 14.33 19.68 11.12
N LEU A 355 13.39 19.40 12.02
CA LEU A 355 13.14 20.24 13.20
C LEU A 355 14.37 20.31 14.09
N LEU A 356 15.05 19.19 14.30
CA LEU A 356 16.33 19.18 15.03
C LEU A 356 17.38 20.05 14.31
N ALA A 357 17.50 19.91 12.99
CA ALA A 357 18.39 20.76 12.19
C ALA A 357 18.01 22.26 12.24
N PHE A 358 16.72 22.59 12.25
CA PHE A 358 16.22 23.96 12.40
C PHE A 358 16.67 24.57 13.74
N VAL A 359 16.51 23.82 14.84
CA VAL A 359 16.97 24.26 16.17
C VAL A 359 18.50 24.42 16.20
N LEU A 360 19.26 23.47 15.66
CA LEU A 360 20.72 23.56 15.59
C LEU A 360 21.20 24.77 14.79
N THR A 361 20.44 25.18 13.76
CA THR A 361 20.78 26.34 12.92
C THR A 361 20.76 27.65 13.72
N TRP A 362 19.98 27.74 14.80
CA TRP A 362 19.97 28.95 15.64
C TRP A 362 21.27 29.14 16.41
N PHE A 363 21.93 28.04 16.78
CA PHE A 363 23.23 28.03 17.45
C PHE A 363 24.41 28.23 16.50
N PHE A 364 24.16 28.28 15.19
CA PHE A 364 25.20 28.47 14.19
C PHE A 364 25.79 29.89 14.29
N LYS A 365 27.00 30.01 14.85
CA LYS A 365 27.81 31.24 14.81
C LYS A 365 28.47 31.32 13.45
N VAL A 366 27.98 32.23 12.64
CA VAL A 366 28.45 32.40 11.27
C VAL A 366 29.60 33.42 11.26
N PRO A 367 30.81 33.06 10.78
CA PRO A 367 31.88 34.03 10.63
C PRO A 367 31.45 35.14 9.64
N PRO A 368 31.82 36.41 9.88
CA PRO A 368 31.44 37.50 8.99
C PRO A 368 31.95 37.26 7.56
N LEU A 369 31.18 37.67 6.56
CA LEU A 369 31.60 37.59 5.16
C LEU A 369 32.91 38.37 4.97
N ARG A 370 33.87 37.77 4.25
CA ARG A 370 35.11 38.46 3.90
C ARG A 370 34.80 39.66 3.01
N ALA A 371 35.14 40.85 3.49
CA ALA A 371 34.92 42.11 2.79
C ALA A 371 35.94 42.38 1.67
N ARG A 372 37.00 41.57 1.56
CA ARG A 372 38.07 41.71 0.55
C ARG A 372 38.22 40.42 -0.25
N SER A 373 38.43 40.57 -1.57
CA SER A 373 38.74 39.45 -2.46
C SER A 373 40.09 38.83 -2.08
N ALA A 374 40.22 37.51 -2.17
CA ALA A 374 41.48 36.80 -1.90
C ALA A 374 42.67 37.35 -2.72
N LEU A 375 42.41 37.85 -3.93
CA LEU A 375 43.40 38.50 -4.79
C LEU A 375 43.86 39.85 -4.22
N GLN A 376 42.97 40.59 -3.58
CA GLN A 376 43.23 41.90 -2.99
C GLN A 376 44.03 41.75 -1.69
N GLU A 377 43.75 40.71 -0.91
CA GLU A 377 44.51 40.36 0.29
C GLU A 377 45.90 39.80 -0.04
N GLN A 378 46.04 39.05 -1.15
CA GLN A 378 47.35 38.65 -1.67
C GLN A 378 48.16 39.85 -2.21
N ALA A 379 47.53 40.80 -2.90
CA ALA A 379 48.18 42.02 -3.38
C ALA A 379 48.63 42.93 -2.22
N ASP A 380 47.81 43.06 -1.17
CA ASP A 380 48.15 43.80 0.05
C ASP A 380 49.28 43.11 0.84
N LYS A 381 49.23 41.77 1.00
CA LYS A 381 50.31 41.00 1.64
C LYS A 381 51.61 41.01 0.83
N ALA A 382 51.53 41.15 -0.48
CA ALA A 382 52.69 41.32 -1.37
C ALA A 382 53.26 42.75 -1.33
N GLY A 383 52.70 43.66 -0.52
CA GLY A 383 53.27 44.99 -0.30
C GLY A 383 53.16 45.93 -1.51
N MET A 384 52.15 45.75 -2.38
CA MET A 384 51.91 46.70 -3.46
C MET A 384 51.10 47.90 -2.94
N THR A 385 51.74 48.74 -2.12
CA THR A 385 51.26 50.12 -1.94
C THR A 385 51.35 50.85 -3.28
N GLU A 386 50.30 51.61 -3.58
CA GLU A 386 49.99 52.36 -4.80
C GLU A 386 51.02 53.42 -5.25
N THR A 387 52.29 53.31 -4.86
CA THR A 387 53.35 54.21 -5.31
C THR A 387 54.63 53.41 -5.48
N GLY A 388 55.03 53.24 -6.74
CA GLY A 388 56.21 52.48 -7.11
C GLY A 388 57.48 53.02 -6.46
N SER A 389 57.98 52.32 -5.44
CA SER A 389 59.40 52.35 -5.09
C SER A 389 59.78 51.05 -4.41
N ILE A 390 60.58 50.24 -5.11
CA ILE A 390 61.22 49.05 -4.57
C ILE A 390 62.29 49.53 -3.57
N ARG A 391 62.09 49.29 -2.28
CA ARG A 391 63.18 49.40 -1.29
C ARG A 391 64.11 48.21 -1.47
N THR A 392 65.22 48.42 -2.17
CA THR A 392 66.38 47.51 -2.12
C THR A 392 67.05 47.68 -0.75
N HIS A 393 67.00 46.65 0.08
CA HIS A 393 67.82 46.57 1.28
C HIS A 393 69.27 46.30 0.85
N ARG A 394 70.15 47.28 1.09
CA ARG A 394 71.61 47.12 1.03
C ARG A 394 72.14 47.29 2.46
N ALA A 395 72.67 46.21 3.02
CA ALA A 395 73.80 46.18 3.95
C ALA A 395 74.30 44.75 4.01
#